data_AF-A0A520JD95-F1
#
_entry.id   AF-A0A520JD95-F1
#
_cell.length_a   1.000
_cell.length_b   1.000
_cell.length_c   1.000
_cell.angle_alpha   90.00
_cell.angle_beta   90.00
_cell.angle_gamma   90.00
#
_symmetry.space_group_name_H-M   'P 1'
#
loop_
_entity.id
_entity.type
_entity.pdbx_description
1 polymer ?
#
loop_
_entity_poly.entity_id
_entity_poly.type
_entity_poly.pdbx_seq_one_letter_code
_entity_poly.pdbx_strand_id
1 'polypeptide(L)'
;VGTQRVRIDALGQYDGVDADALRANHIAFLQAVCPLADELGIRLVVHPDDPPFALFGLPRVVSTEDDLVQLFDRVPNRSNGLCFCAGSLGVRADNDLPGMIDRLGDRIGFLHLRSVQREPDDSFHEAAHLAGSAEMVSLVAAVHAVQTREGRSIPMRPDHGHQMLDDLTKQTLPGYSLLGRMRGLAELRGVERGIAYARQHGRNGGDA
;
A
#
# COMPACT_ATOMS: atom_id res chain seq x y z
N VAL A 1 1.14 -13.84 32.13
CA VAL A 1 -0.17 -13.50 32.75
C VAL A 1 -0.50 -12.02 32.60
N GLY A 2 0.39 -11.07 32.94
CA GLY A 2 0.11 -9.62 32.79
C GLY A 2 -0.11 -9.14 31.34
N THR A 3 0.75 -9.52 30.40
CA THR A 3 0.64 -9.13 28.98
C THR A 3 -0.57 -9.71 28.25
N GLN A 4 -1.03 -10.90 28.65
CA GLN A 4 -2.20 -11.54 28.05
C GLN A 4 -3.50 -10.86 28.50
N ARG A 5 -3.56 -10.43 29.76
CA ARG A 5 -4.68 -9.65 30.30
C ARG A 5 -4.78 -8.27 29.66
N VAL A 6 -3.66 -7.55 29.53
CA VAL A 6 -3.60 -6.26 28.82
C VAL A 6 -4.06 -6.39 27.35
N ARG A 7 -3.72 -7.49 26.67
CA ARG A 7 -4.19 -7.75 25.30
C ARG A 7 -5.70 -7.99 25.22
N ILE A 8 -6.26 -8.72 26.18
CA ILE A 8 -7.71 -8.95 26.25
C ILE A 8 -8.45 -7.66 26.56
N ASP A 9 -7.94 -6.85 27.50
CA ASP A 9 -8.55 -5.58 27.87
C ASP A 9 -8.56 -4.58 26.69
N ALA A 10 -7.49 -4.56 25.88
CA ALA A 10 -7.43 -3.73 24.67
C ALA A 10 -8.42 -4.18 23.59
N LEU A 11 -8.62 -5.50 23.43
CA LEU A 11 -9.63 -6.03 22.51
C LEU A 11 -11.05 -5.70 23.00
N GLY A 12 -11.31 -5.81 24.31
CA GLY A 12 -12.61 -5.52 24.91
C GLY A 12 -13.07 -4.06 24.74
N GLN A 13 -12.16 -3.12 24.44
CA GLN A 13 -12.54 -1.74 24.10
C GLN A 13 -13.28 -1.63 22.77
N TYR A 14 -13.22 -2.67 21.93
CA TYR A 14 -13.91 -2.76 20.64
C TYR A 14 -15.16 -3.64 20.70
N ASP A 15 -15.59 -4.08 21.89
CA ASP A 15 -16.82 -4.84 22.05
C ASP A 15 -18.01 -4.02 21.52
N GLY A 16 -18.74 -4.60 20.55
CA GLY A 16 -19.86 -3.93 19.88
C GLY A 16 -19.47 -2.94 18.78
N VAL A 17 -18.19 -2.78 18.47
CA VAL A 17 -17.71 -1.99 17.33
C VAL A 17 -17.61 -2.88 16.10
N ASP A 18 -18.63 -2.82 15.25
CA ASP A 18 -18.62 -3.47 13.95
C ASP A 18 -17.91 -2.63 12.87
N ALA A 19 -17.89 -3.12 11.62
CA ALA A 19 -17.23 -2.45 10.51
C ALA A 19 -17.86 -1.08 10.20
N ASP A 20 -19.18 -0.94 10.34
CA ASP A 20 -19.87 0.32 10.04
C ASP A 20 -19.57 1.37 11.11
N ALA A 21 -19.57 0.96 12.38
CA ALA A 21 -19.16 1.81 13.50
C ALA A 21 -17.69 2.23 13.37
N LEU A 22 -16.78 1.31 13.04
CA LEU A 22 -15.37 1.64 12.84
C LEU A 22 -15.18 2.60 11.64
N ARG A 23 -15.89 2.37 10.53
CA ARG A 23 -15.85 3.26 9.35
C ARG A 23 -16.38 4.65 9.68
N ALA A 24 -17.47 4.75 10.44
CA ALA A 24 -18.03 6.03 10.88
C ALA A 24 -17.04 6.80 11.76
N ASN A 25 -16.37 6.12 12.69
CA ASN A 25 -15.33 6.73 13.53
C ASN A 25 -14.14 7.23 12.70
N HIS A 26 -13.68 6.43 11.72
CA HIS A 26 -12.59 6.81 10.84
C HIS A 26 -12.95 8.04 9.99
N ILE A 27 -14.15 8.08 9.42
CA ILE A 27 -14.67 9.24 8.68
C ILE A 27 -14.73 10.47 9.58
N ALA A 28 -15.27 10.34 10.80
CA ALA A 28 -15.36 11.46 11.74
C ALA A 28 -13.98 12.03 12.10
N PHE A 29 -12.98 11.16 12.30
CA PHE A 29 -11.59 11.58 12.50
C PHE A 29 -11.07 12.39 11.31
N LEU A 30 -11.21 11.88 10.08
CA LEU A 30 -10.73 12.55 8.88
C LEU A 30 -11.46 13.89 8.63
N GLN A 31 -12.78 13.94 8.85
CA GLN A 31 -13.55 15.20 8.75
C GLN A 31 -13.06 16.27 9.74
N ALA A 32 -12.56 15.86 10.91
CA ALA A 32 -12.01 16.79 11.89
C ALA A 32 -10.59 17.27 11.52
N VAL A 33 -9.73 16.41 10.95
CA VAL A 33 -8.31 16.75 10.72
C VAL A 33 -7.99 17.25 9.31
N CYS A 34 -8.71 16.78 8.29
CA CYS A 34 -8.42 17.11 6.88
C CYS A 34 -8.58 18.61 6.54
N PRO A 35 -9.55 19.37 7.08
CA PRO A 35 -9.63 20.80 6.80
C PRO A 35 -8.36 21.55 7.20
N LEU A 36 -7.84 21.29 8.39
CA LEU A 36 -6.59 21.91 8.84
C LEU A 36 -5.38 21.38 8.05
N ALA A 37 -5.36 20.10 7.69
CA ALA A 37 -4.31 19.57 6.84
C ALA A 37 -4.30 20.25 5.46
N ASP A 38 -5.47 20.53 4.87
CA ASP A 38 -5.59 21.30 3.62
C ASP A 38 -5.03 22.72 3.79
N GLU A 39 -5.39 23.43 4.87
CA GLU A 39 -4.89 24.78 5.18
C GLU A 39 -3.36 24.82 5.31
N LEU A 40 -2.77 23.78 5.91
CA LEU A 40 -1.32 23.66 6.11
C LEU A 40 -0.58 23.07 4.89
N GLY A 41 -1.29 22.68 3.84
CA GLY A 41 -0.70 22.01 2.68
C GLY A 41 -0.12 20.61 2.99
N ILE A 42 -0.63 19.95 4.03
CA ILE A 42 -0.23 18.61 4.45
C ILE A 42 -1.13 17.58 3.76
N ARG A 43 -0.52 16.50 3.26
CA ARG A 43 -1.24 15.35 2.74
C ARG A 43 -1.16 14.18 3.72
N LEU A 44 -2.30 13.77 4.25
CA LEU A 44 -2.45 12.55 5.04
C LEU A 44 -2.58 11.38 4.05
N VAL A 45 -1.89 10.28 4.33
CA VAL A 45 -1.93 9.10 3.47
C VAL A 45 -2.31 7.89 4.30
N VAL A 46 -3.54 7.41 4.15
CA VAL A 46 -4.01 6.21 4.86
C VAL A 46 -3.27 5.00 4.33
N HIS A 47 -2.76 4.16 5.23
CA HIS A 47 -2.20 2.87 4.86
C HIS A 47 -3.29 1.80 4.92
N PRO A 48 -3.37 0.87 3.95
CA PRO A 48 -4.34 -0.22 4.01
C PRO A 48 -4.07 -1.17 5.18
N ASP A 49 -5.09 -1.94 5.55
CA ASP A 49 -4.97 -2.99 6.54
C ASP A 49 -3.99 -4.10 6.07
N ASP A 50 -3.20 -4.65 7.00
CA ASP A 50 -2.23 -5.72 6.72
C ASP A 50 -2.33 -6.85 7.76
N PRO A 51 -2.95 -8.01 7.45
CA PRO A 51 -3.58 -8.35 6.17
C PRO A 51 -4.94 -7.63 5.92
N PRO A 52 -5.40 -7.49 4.66
CA PRO A 52 -6.59 -6.72 4.28
C PRO A 52 -7.90 -7.50 4.47
N PHE A 53 -8.10 -8.04 5.67
CA PHE A 53 -9.32 -8.72 6.10
C PHE A 53 -9.41 -8.77 7.63
N ALA A 54 -10.63 -8.93 8.17
CA ALA A 54 -10.91 -8.98 9.60
C ALA A 54 -10.12 -10.10 10.31
N LEU A 55 -9.61 -9.80 11.51
CA LEU A 55 -8.78 -10.73 12.28
C LEU A 55 -9.11 -10.64 13.77
N PHE A 56 -9.10 -11.77 14.47
CA PHE A 56 -9.39 -11.86 15.91
C PHE A 56 -10.74 -11.27 16.33
N GLY A 57 -11.74 -11.28 15.44
CA GLY A 57 -13.07 -10.71 15.68
C GLY A 57 -13.14 -9.19 15.53
N LEU A 58 -12.06 -8.53 15.15
CA LEU A 58 -12.03 -7.08 14.92
C LEU A 58 -12.29 -6.74 13.45
N PRO A 59 -13.09 -5.70 13.17
CA PRO A 59 -13.27 -5.20 11.81
C PRO A 59 -12.01 -4.49 11.29
N ARG A 60 -11.87 -4.46 9.96
CA ARG A 60 -10.84 -3.77 9.18
C ARG A 60 -11.54 -3.11 7.99
N VAL A 61 -11.31 -1.82 7.77
CA VAL A 61 -12.16 -0.95 6.93
C VAL A 61 -11.38 -0.13 5.91
N VAL A 62 -10.13 -0.53 5.64
CA VAL A 62 -9.26 0.01 4.58
C VAL A 62 -8.58 -1.18 3.88
N SER A 63 -9.39 -2.13 3.42
CA SER A 63 -8.94 -3.45 2.94
C SER A 63 -9.18 -3.66 1.45
N THR A 64 -10.18 -2.98 0.88
CA THR A 64 -10.59 -3.10 -0.52
C THR A 64 -10.57 -1.76 -1.24
N GLU A 65 -10.70 -1.79 -2.57
CA GLU A 65 -10.97 -0.57 -3.34
C GLU A 65 -12.28 0.10 -2.91
N ASP A 66 -13.33 -0.67 -2.63
CA ASP A 66 -14.63 -0.13 -2.21
C ASP A 66 -14.53 0.65 -0.88
N ASP A 67 -13.79 0.11 0.09
CA ASP A 67 -13.51 0.81 1.36
C ASP A 67 -12.84 2.18 1.10
N LEU A 68 -11.86 2.21 0.19
CA LEU A 68 -11.12 3.42 -0.16
C LEU A 68 -12.00 4.44 -0.89
N VAL A 69 -12.81 3.99 -1.86
CA VAL A 69 -13.75 4.85 -2.58
C VAL A 69 -14.75 5.47 -1.61
N GLN A 70 -15.38 4.67 -0.74
CA GLN A 70 -16.30 5.18 0.27
C GLN A 70 -15.63 6.21 1.20
N LEU A 71 -14.38 5.97 1.61
CA LEU A 71 -13.63 6.90 2.45
C LEU A 71 -13.40 8.25 1.75
N PHE A 72 -12.98 8.23 0.48
CA PHE A 72 -12.70 9.45 -0.29
C PHE A 72 -13.98 10.20 -0.67
N ASP A 73 -15.08 9.49 -0.95
CA ASP A 73 -16.37 10.12 -1.24
C ASP A 73 -16.94 10.84 -0.01
N ARG A 74 -16.76 10.26 1.18
CA ARG A 74 -17.26 10.83 2.44
C ARG A 74 -16.40 11.97 2.98
N VAL A 75 -15.10 11.98 2.65
CA VAL A 75 -14.16 13.05 3.01
C VAL A 75 -13.34 13.43 1.77
N PRO A 76 -13.89 14.31 0.91
CA PRO A 76 -13.32 14.58 -0.41
C PRO A 76 -12.09 15.49 -0.38
N ASN A 77 -11.71 16.03 0.78
CA ASN A 77 -10.53 16.87 1.00
C ASN A 77 -9.28 16.34 0.28
N ARG A 78 -8.46 17.25 -0.27
CA ARG A 78 -7.26 16.86 -1.03
C ARG A 78 -6.18 16.25 -0.14
N SER A 79 -6.15 16.64 1.14
CA SER A 79 -5.30 16.05 2.16
C SER A 79 -5.67 14.62 2.51
N ASN A 80 -6.88 14.14 2.20
CA ASN A 80 -7.27 12.74 2.37
C ASN A 80 -6.76 11.90 1.19
N GLY A 81 -5.56 11.31 1.36
CA GLY A 81 -4.88 10.52 0.35
C GLY A 81 -4.61 9.09 0.78
N LEU A 82 -4.02 8.33 -0.14
CA LEU A 82 -3.68 6.92 -0.03
C LEU A 82 -2.16 6.72 0.02
N CYS A 83 -1.70 5.95 1.00
CA CYS A 83 -0.44 5.22 0.91
C CYS A 83 -0.75 3.88 0.25
N PHE A 84 -0.50 3.76 -1.05
CA PHE A 84 -0.80 2.55 -1.79
C PHE A 84 0.26 1.51 -1.47
N CYS A 85 -0.10 0.52 -0.65
CA CYS A 85 0.75 -0.61 -0.30
C CYS A 85 0.37 -1.84 -1.10
N ALA A 86 1.18 -2.13 -2.12
CA ALA A 86 0.99 -3.30 -2.98
C ALA A 86 1.09 -4.61 -2.20
N GLY A 87 1.95 -4.66 -1.19
CA GLY A 87 2.12 -5.82 -0.34
C GLY A 87 0.89 -6.14 0.50
N SER A 88 0.29 -5.13 1.12
CA SER A 88 -0.92 -5.28 1.93
C SER A 88 -2.14 -5.56 1.07
N LEU A 89 -2.44 -4.70 0.09
CA LEU A 89 -3.62 -4.87 -0.78
C LEU A 89 -3.53 -6.15 -1.63
N GLY A 90 -2.32 -6.60 -1.98
CA GLY A 90 -2.07 -7.78 -2.80
C GLY A 90 -2.19 -9.13 -2.08
N VAL A 91 -2.40 -9.14 -0.76
CA VAL A 91 -2.68 -10.39 -0.02
C VAL A 91 -3.97 -11.05 -0.51
N ARG A 92 -4.95 -10.26 -0.96
CA ARG A 92 -6.21 -10.77 -1.51
C ARG A 92 -6.21 -10.66 -3.04
N ALA A 93 -6.68 -11.72 -3.71
CA ALA A 93 -6.60 -11.83 -5.17
C ALA A 93 -7.64 -11.00 -5.93
N ASP A 94 -8.71 -10.58 -5.24
CA ASP A 94 -9.80 -9.78 -5.80
C ASP A 94 -9.51 -8.27 -5.81
N ASN A 95 -8.40 -7.81 -5.23
CA ASN A 95 -7.89 -6.46 -5.43
C ASN A 95 -7.09 -6.39 -6.75
N ASP A 96 -7.64 -5.72 -7.74
CA ASP A 96 -6.97 -5.38 -9.00
C ASP A 96 -5.98 -4.22 -8.78
N LEU A 97 -4.77 -4.53 -8.33
CA LEU A 97 -3.79 -3.50 -7.95
C LEU A 97 -3.46 -2.51 -9.08
N PRO A 98 -3.15 -2.94 -10.33
CA PRO A 98 -2.87 -1.99 -11.41
C PRO A 98 -4.08 -1.12 -11.75
N GLY A 99 -5.29 -1.67 -11.77
CA GLY A 99 -6.49 -0.88 -12.03
C GLY A 99 -6.85 0.07 -10.90
N MET A 100 -6.66 -0.32 -9.64
CA MET A 100 -6.81 0.57 -8.48
C MET A 100 -5.89 1.80 -8.61
N ILE A 101 -4.66 1.63 -9.10
CA ILE A 101 -3.73 2.75 -9.29
C ILE A 101 -4.23 3.71 -10.37
N ASP A 102 -4.84 3.21 -11.44
CA ASP A 102 -5.40 4.09 -12.46
C ASP A 102 -6.62 4.87 -11.94
N ARG A 103 -7.53 4.18 -11.24
CA ARG A 103 -8.79 4.75 -10.72
C ARG A 103 -8.61 5.67 -9.51
N LEU A 104 -7.68 5.35 -8.61
CA LEU A 104 -7.41 6.10 -7.38
C LEU A 104 -6.12 6.93 -7.44
N GLY A 105 -5.49 7.03 -8.62
CA GLY A 105 -4.15 7.61 -8.77
C GLY A 105 -4.01 9.02 -8.23
N ASP A 106 -5.05 9.85 -8.40
CA ASP A 106 -5.11 11.22 -7.90
C ASP A 106 -5.07 11.29 -6.37
N ARG A 107 -5.58 10.25 -5.69
CA ARG A 107 -5.56 10.08 -4.23
C ARG A 107 -4.23 9.52 -3.71
N ILE A 108 -3.42 8.85 -4.53
CA ILE A 108 -2.14 8.27 -4.09
C ILE A 108 -1.11 9.37 -3.79
N GLY A 109 -0.72 9.46 -2.51
CA GLY A 109 0.32 10.39 -2.04
C GLY A 109 1.64 9.69 -1.69
N PHE A 110 1.63 8.38 -1.46
CA PHE A 110 2.81 7.59 -1.11
C PHE A 110 2.68 6.14 -1.57
N LEU A 111 3.79 5.47 -1.84
CA LEU A 111 3.82 4.10 -2.37
C LEU A 111 4.70 3.19 -1.51
N HIS A 112 4.15 2.06 -1.08
CA HIS A 112 4.91 0.92 -0.60
C HIS A 112 4.91 -0.15 -1.69
N LEU A 113 6.04 -0.26 -2.38
CA LEU A 113 6.20 -1.21 -3.48
C LEU A 113 6.97 -2.42 -2.98
N ARG A 114 6.23 -3.41 -2.47
CA ARG A 114 6.70 -4.77 -2.17
C ARG A 114 5.67 -5.77 -2.70
N SER A 115 6.00 -7.06 -2.66
CA SER A 115 5.12 -8.12 -3.13
C SER A 115 5.03 -9.22 -2.07
N VAL A 116 3.85 -9.83 -1.97
CA VAL A 116 3.64 -11.07 -1.22
C VAL A 116 3.38 -12.22 -2.19
N GLN A 117 3.72 -13.43 -1.79
CA GLN A 117 3.29 -14.65 -2.48
C GLN A 117 2.12 -15.23 -1.71
N ARG A 118 0.96 -15.37 -2.37
CA ARG A 118 -0.18 -16.12 -1.84
C ARG A 118 0.07 -17.61 -2.01
N GLU A 119 -0.26 -18.38 -0.99
CA GLU A 119 -0.20 -19.84 -0.99
C GLU A 119 -1.60 -20.44 -1.26
N PRO A 120 -1.69 -21.72 -1.66
CA PRO A 120 -2.99 -22.36 -1.93
C PRO A 120 -3.92 -22.51 -0.72
N ASP A 121 -3.42 -22.31 0.50
CA ASP A 121 -4.16 -22.47 1.77
C ASP A 121 -4.58 -21.12 2.39
N ASP A 122 -4.68 -20.07 1.57
CA ASP A 122 -4.97 -18.68 1.96
C ASP A 122 -3.91 -18.03 2.88
N SER A 123 -2.79 -18.71 3.13
CA SER A 123 -1.62 -18.08 3.75
C SER A 123 -0.82 -17.28 2.73
N PHE A 124 0.10 -16.44 3.23
CA PHE A 124 1.00 -15.68 2.37
C PHE A 124 2.33 -15.41 3.07
N HIS A 125 3.35 -15.12 2.29
CA HIS A 125 4.65 -14.69 2.79
C HIS A 125 5.22 -13.54 1.97
N GLU A 126 6.13 -12.77 2.56
CA GLU A 126 6.84 -11.70 1.84
C GLU A 126 7.69 -12.31 0.72
N ALA A 127 7.45 -11.89 -0.52
CA ALA A 127 8.19 -12.36 -1.69
C ALA A 127 9.35 -11.40 -2.03
N ALA A 128 10.21 -11.80 -2.98
CA ALA A 128 11.10 -10.83 -3.62
C ALA A 128 10.27 -9.80 -4.42
N HIS A 129 10.73 -8.56 -4.55
CA HIS A 129 9.93 -7.45 -5.07
C HIS A 129 9.40 -7.65 -6.48
N LEU A 130 10.16 -8.29 -7.36
CA LEU A 130 9.73 -8.63 -8.73
C LEU A 130 9.11 -10.02 -8.87
N ALA A 131 8.98 -10.76 -7.77
CA ALA A 131 8.28 -12.03 -7.70
C ALA A 131 6.96 -11.85 -6.93
N GLY A 132 6.29 -12.96 -6.61
CA GLY A 132 5.03 -12.93 -5.88
C GLY A 132 3.85 -12.54 -6.75
N SER A 133 2.79 -12.08 -6.09
CA SER A 133 1.47 -11.95 -6.70
C SER A 133 1.05 -10.49 -6.99
N ALA A 134 1.95 -9.52 -6.82
CA ALA A 134 1.65 -8.10 -7.00
C ALA A 134 1.79 -7.58 -8.45
N GLU A 135 2.27 -8.42 -9.39
CA GLU A 135 2.49 -8.02 -10.80
C GLU A 135 3.30 -6.71 -10.92
N MET A 136 4.44 -6.64 -10.23
CA MET A 136 5.15 -5.39 -9.94
C MET A 136 5.50 -4.56 -11.20
N VAL A 137 5.79 -5.21 -12.32
CA VAL A 137 6.07 -4.49 -13.58
C VAL A 137 4.84 -3.74 -14.08
N SER A 138 3.67 -4.39 -14.08
CA SER A 138 2.39 -3.77 -14.46
C SER A 138 2.01 -2.65 -13.49
N LEU A 139 2.24 -2.86 -12.20
CA LEU A 139 1.98 -1.88 -11.15
C LEU A 139 2.85 -0.62 -11.33
N VAL A 140 4.16 -0.78 -11.52
CA VAL A 140 5.06 0.35 -11.77
C VAL A 140 4.71 1.06 -13.09
N ALA A 141 4.25 0.34 -14.11
CA ALA A 141 3.78 0.94 -15.36
C ALA A 141 2.52 1.80 -15.18
N ALA A 142 1.59 1.38 -14.32
CA ALA A 142 0.42 2.16 -13.94
C ALA A 142 0.83 3.42 -13.14
N VAL A 143 1.71 3.28 -12.14
CA VAL A 143 2.25 4.41 -11.38
C VAL A 143 2.94 5.42 -12.30
N HIS A 144 3.80 4.96 -13.21
CA HIS A 144 4.49 5.84 -14.15
C HIS A 144 3.49 6.56 -15.08
N ALA A 145 2.40 5.92 -15.49
CA ALA A 145 1.33 6.58 -16.24
C ALA A 145 0.64 7.69 -15.43
N VAL A 146 0.30 7.45 -14.16
CA VAL A 146 -0.28 8.47 -13.27
C VAL A 146 0.67 9.65 -13.09
N GLN A 147 1.93 9.38 -12.76
CA GLN A 147 2.96 10.43 -12.58
C GLN A 147 3.13 11.29 -13.84
N THR A 148 3.14 10.66 -15.01
CA THR A 148 3.25 11.37 -16.30
C THR A 148 2.00 12.21 -16.59
N ARG A 149 0.82 11.62 -16.42
CA ARG A 149 -0.48 12.26 -16.65
C ARG A 149 -0.67 13.50 -15.76
N GLU A 150 -0.24 13.41 -14.51
CA GLU A 150 -0.43 14.47 -13.51
C GLU A 150 0.78 15.41 -13.37
N GLY A 151 1.87 15.14 -14.09
CA GLY A 151 3.08 15.97 -14.05
C GLY A 151 3.71 16.03 -12.65
N ARG A 152 3.61 14.98 -11.84
CA ARG A 152 4.15 14.92 -10.48
C ARG A 152 4.90 13.63 -10.20
N SER A 153 5.81 13.66 -9.24
CA SER A 153 6.43 12.45 -8.69
C SER A 153 5.70 12.00 -7.42
N ILE A 154 5.51 10.69 -7.27
CA ILE A 154 4.93 10.07 -6.08
C ILE A 154 6.07 9.40 -5.31
N PRO A 155 6.33 9.80 -4.05
CA PRO A 155 7.36 9.17 -3.26
C PRO A 155 7.05 7.69 -3.05
N MET A 156 8.09 6.86 -3.05
CA MET A 156 7.97 5.42 -2.85
C MET A 156 9.04 4.91 -1.88
N ARG A 157 8.78 3.75 -1.28
CA ARG A 157 9.80 2.92 -0.62
C ARG A 157 9.62 1.45 -1.02
N PRO A 158 10.69 0.63 -0.96
CA PRO A 158 10.61 -0.82 -1.20
C PRO A 158 9.86 -1.58 -0.09
N ASP A 159 9.39 -0.86 0.94
CA ASP A 159 8.73 -1.36 2.13
C ASP A 159 9.55 -2.37 2.93
N HIS A 160 9.26 -3.66 2.81
CA HIS A 160 9.96 -4.75 3.47
C HIS A 160 10.97 -5.42 2.53
N GLY A 161 11.95 -6.13 3.11
CA GLY A 161 12.88 -6.95 2.35
C GLY A 161 13.31 -8.17 3.15
N HIS A 162 13.73 -9.22 2.45
CA HIS A 162 14.23 -10.42 3.10
C HIS A 162 15.50 -10.14 3.90
N GLN A 163 15.63 -10.78 5.05
CA GLN A 163 16.91 -10.87 5.75
C GLN A 163 17.83 -11.78 4.95
N MET A 164 18.97 -11.27 4.50
CA MET A 164 19.83 -11.97 3.53
C MET A 164 21.29 -11.57 3.72
N LEU A 165 22.22 -12.42 3.23
CA LEU A 165 23.67 -12.22 3.31
C LEU A 165 24.09 -11.85 4.76
N ASP A 166 24.92 -10.81 4.92
CA ASP A 166 25.41 -10.34 6.21
C ASP A 166 24.31 -9.95 7.20
N ASP A 167 23.09 -9.67 6.73
CA ASP A 167 22.00 -9.34 7.65
C ASP A 167 21.48 -10.58 8.40
N LEU A 168 21.74 -11.81 7.92
CA LEU A 168 21.32 -13.05 8.59
C LEU A 168 21.99 -13.27 9.95
N THR A 169 23.19 -12.71 10.15
CA THR A 169 23.92 -12.82 11.43
C THR A 169 23.68 -11.63 12.36
N LYS A 170 22.88 -10.65 11.92
CA LYS A 170 22.58 -9.43 12.68
C LYS A 170 21.21 -9.53 13.36
N GLN A 171 21.06 -8.87 14.50
CA GLN A 171 19.75 -8.56 15.04
C GLN A 171 19.13 -7.45 14.20
N THR A 172 18.01 -7.75 13.55
CA THR A 172 17.27 -6.80 12.71
C THR A 172 15.80 -6.76 13.13
N LEU A 173 15.12 -5.66 12.81
CA LEU A 173 13.67 -5.61 12.89
C LEU A 173 13.09 -6.42 11.72
N PRO A 174 12.08 -7.29 11.94
CA PRO A 174 11.50 -8.11 10.89
C PRO A 174 11.10 -7.30 9.65
N GLY A 175 11.59 -7.66 8.47
CA GLY A 175 11.32 -6.96 7.21
C GLY A 175 12.12 -5.67 6.98
N TYR A 176 12.85 -5.17 7.98
CA TYR A 176 13.55 -3.87 7.93
C TYR A 176 15.08 -3.97 7.85
N SER A 177 15.61 -5.16 7.54
CA SER A 177 17.03 -5.32 7.22
C SER A 177 17.43 -4.43 6.03
N LEU A 178 18.72 -4.12 5.90
CA LEU A 178 19.22 -3.18 4.89
C LEU A 178 19.30 -3.85 3.52
N LEU A 179 19.92 -5.03 3.44
CA LEU A 179 20.33 -5.63 2.17
C LEU A 179 19.13 -6.06 1.33
N GLY A 180 18.10 -6.64 1.96
CA GLY A 180 16.87 -7.02 1.26
C GLY A 180 16.11 -5.82 0.69
N ARG A 181 15.97 -4.75 1.48
CA ARG A 181 15.29 -3.52 1.03
C ARG A 181 16.10 -2.76 -0.02
N MET A 182 17.43 -2.75 0.09
CA MET A 182 18.31 -2.16 -0.91
C MET A 182 18.19 -2.89 -2.24
N ARG A 183 18.17 -4.23 -2.23
CA ARG A 183 17.92 -5.05 -3.42
C ARG A 183 16.58 -4.69 -4.06
N GLY A 184 15.49 -4.69 -3.29
CA GLY A 184 14.17 -4.32 -3.78
C GLY A 184 14.09 -2.92 -4.38
N LEU A 185 14.71 -1.93 -3.73
CA LEU A 185 14.79 -0.57 -4.26
C LEU A 185 15.56 -0.52 -5.59
N ALA A 186 16.64 -1.29 -5.72
CA ALA A 186 17.42 -1.37 -6.96
C ALA A 186 16.62 -2.02 -8.10
N GLU A 187 15.88 -3.10 -7.80
CA GLU A 187 14.98 -3.77 -8.74
C GLU A 187 13.90 -2.80 -9.26
N LEU A 188 13.19 -2.12 -8.36
CA LEU A 188 12.12 -1.17 -8.69
C LEU A 188 12.62 0.03 -9.50
N ARG A 189 13.78 0.57 -9.15
CA ARG A 189 14.43 1.64 -9.91
C ARG A 189 14.76 1.19 -11.34
N GLY A 190 15.20 -0.06 -11.51
CA GLY A 190 15.47 -0.64 -12.83
C GLY A 190 14.20 -0.75 -13.67
N VAL A 191 13.11 -1.27 -13.08
CA VAL A 191 11.80 -1.40 -13.74
C VAL A 191 11.26 -0.04 -14.18
N GLU A 192 11.24 0.95 -13.29
CA GLU A 192 10.74 2.30 -13.61
C GLU A 192 11.54 2.94 -14.74
N ARG A 193 12.88 2.87 -14.69
CA ARG A 193 13.75 3.40 -15.76
C ARG A 193 13.52 2.71 -17.09
N GLY A 194 13.36 1.38 -17.07
CA GLY A 194 13.07 0.60 -18.28
C GLY A 194 11.75 1.03 -18.92
N ILE A 195 10.69 1.19 -18.13
CA ILE A 195 9.38 1.67 -18.57
C ILE A 195 9.48 3.08 -19.16
N ALA A 196 10.16 4.00 -18.45
CA ALA A 196 10.35 5.38 -18.91
C ALA A 196 11.10 5.43 -20.25
N TYR A 197 12.19 4.67 -20.39
CA TYR A 197 12.96 4.58 -21.63
C TYR A 197 12.13 4.04 -22.79
N ALA A 198 11.42 2.93 -22.57
CA ALA A 198 10.58 2.29 -23.58
C ALA A 198 9.46 3.21 -24.07
N ARG A 199 8.83 4.00 -23.19
CA ARG A 199 7.77 4.94 -23.57
C ARG A 199 8.27 6.14 -24.38
N GLN A 200 9.49 6.60 -24.11
CA GLN A 200 10.10 7.70 -24.86
C GLN A 200 10.60 7.27 -26.25
N HIS A 201 11.07 6.03 -26.40
CA HIS A 201 11.75 5.57 -27.63
C HIS A 201 10.98 4.51 -28.43
N GLY A 202 9.94 3.90 -27.86
CA GLY A 202 9.13 2.86 -28.50
C GLY A 202 8.07 3.36 -29.48
N ARG A 203 7.93 4.68 -29.69
CA ARG A 203 6.97 5.29 -30.62
C ARG A 203 7.48 5.50 -32.05
N ASN A 204 8.72 5.12 -32.37
CA ASN A 204 9.32 5.31 -33.70
C ASN A 204 9.33 4.05 -34.59
N GLY A 205 8.51 3.03 -34.30
CA GLY A 205 8.57 1.72 -34.97
C GLY A 205 7.36 1.32 -35.83
N GLY A 206 6.46 2.24 -36.16
CA GLY A 206 5.24 1.93 -36.91
C GLY A 206 4.78 3.07 -37.80
N ASP A 207 5.51 3.28 -38.89
CA ASP A 207 5.05 3.82 -40.17
C ASP A 207 6.25 3.79 -41.12
N ALA A 208 6.45 2.63 -41.77
CA ALA A 208 7.28 2.45 -42.96
C ALA A 208 6.69 1.28 -43.77
#